data_AF-A0A972KW87-F1
#
_entry.id   AF-A0A972KW87-F1
#
_cell.length_a   1.000
_cell.length_b   1.000
_cell.length_c   1.000
_cell.angle_alpha   90.00
_cell.angle_beta   90.00
_cell.angle_gamma   90.00
#
_symmetry.space_group_name_H-M   'P 1'
#
loop_
_entity.id
_entity.type
_entity.pdbx_description
1 polymer ?
#
loop_
_entity_poly.entity_id
_entity_poly.type
_entity_poly.pdbx_seq_one_letter_code
_entity_poly.pdbx_strand_id
1 'polypeptide(L)'
;MRKLAMVFFLLSSQAVFAQQGMDPEIMQQLQEMTACISTIDQDEMKALEKESKNIEAEVKGLCESGNRDKAQELVMEFRKNMVNLPALTTMRKCTEVMPGALKGMLPEIMSAEKMLKDYSDKHVCDEI
;
A
#
# COMPACT_ATOMS: atom_id res chain seq x y z
N MET A 1 -12.51 -19.67 56.57
CA MET A 1 -12.56 -18.33 55.92
C MET A 1 -11.15 -17.86 55.58
N ARG A 2 -10.50 -18.47 54.58
CA ARG A 2 -9.13 -18.09 54.14
C ARG A 2 -8.90 -18.28 52.64
N LYS A 3 -9.97 -18.51 51.86
CA LYS A 3 -9.90 -18.81 50.41
C LYS A 3 -10.65 -17.80 49.52
N LEU A 4 -11.17 -16.69 50.09
CA LEU A 4 -11.90 -15.67 49.31
C LEU A 4 -11.11 -14.38 49.05
N ALA A 5 -9.85 -14.28 49.47
CA ALA A 5 -9.04 -13.07 49.33
C ALA A 5 -8.04 -13.10 48.16
N MET A 6 -8.13 -14.09 47.26
CA MET A 6 -7.14 -14.32 46.19
C MET A 6 -7.72 -14.23 44.77
N VAL A 7 -8.86 -13.57 44.58
CA VAL A 7 -9.47 -13.41 43.23
C VAL A 7 -9.52 -11.93 42.79
N PHE A 8 -9.20 -10.98 43.65
CA PHE A 8 -9.29 -9.54 43.32
C PHE A 8 -8.00 -8.91 42.76
N PHE A 9 -6.94 -9.70 42.52
CA PHE A 9 -5.63 -9.20 42.06
C PHE A 9 -5.32 -9.53 40.58
N LEU A 10 -6.26 -10.10 39.83
CA LEU A 10 -6.05 -10.51 38.43
C LEU A 10 -6.75 -9.62 37.38
N LEU A 11 -7.32 -8.47 37.80
CA LEU A 11 -8.07 -7.56 36.91
C LEU A 11 -7.38 -6.19 36.69
N SER A 12 -6.11 -6.01 37.08
CA SER A 12 -5.41 -4.72 36.97
C SER A 12 -4.39 -4.61 35.82
N SER A 13 -4.28 -5.60 34.93
CA SER A 13 -3.23 -5.57 33.88
C SER A 13 -3.65 -5.04 32.51
N GLN A 14 -4.88 -4.56 32.32
CA GLN A 14 -5.34 -4.05 31.01
C GLN A 14 -5.35 -2.51 30.92
N ALA A 15 -4.26 -1.87 31.30
CA ALA A 15 -4.10 -0.43 31.08
C ALA A 15 -2.68 -0.02 30.64
N VAL A 16 -1.92 -0.93 30.01
CA VAL A 16 -0.63 -0.60 29.38
C VAL A 16 -0.79 -0.49 27.86
N PHE A 17 -1.69 0.40 27.41
CA PHE A 17 -1.69 0.93 26.03
C PHE A 17 -1.83 2.46 26.02
N ALA A 18 -1.42 3.14 27.10
CA ALA A 18 -1.59 4.59 27.25
C ALA A 18 -0.28 5.39 27.29
N GLN A 19 0.86 4.83 26.86
CA GLN A 19 2.16 5.53 26.94
C GLN A 19 2.95 5.48 25.63
N GLN A 20 2.34 5.99 24.57
CA GLN A 20 3.03 6.82 23.58
C GLN A 20 1.91 7.59 22.88
N GLY A 21 1.50 8.71 23.48
CA GLY A 21 0.53 9.61 22.86
C GLY A 21 1.09 10.03 21.51
N MET A 22 0.46 9.58 20.44
CA MET A 22 0.77 10.06 19.09
C MET A 22 0.57 11.57 19.09
N ASP A 23 1.50 12.30 18.48
CA ASP A 23 1.42 13.76 18.39
C ASP A 23 0.03 14.17 17.84
N PRO A 24 -0.71 15.08 18.50
CA PRO A 24 -2.00 15.55 18.01
C PRO A 24 -1.97 16.05 16.56
N GLU A 25 -0.84 16.61 16.11
CA GLU A 25 -0.64 17.05 14.73
C GLU A 25 -0.63 15.86 13.76
N ILE A 26 0.06 14.77 14.13
CA ILE A 26 0.09 13.52 13.35
C ILE A 26 -1.30 12.91 13.28
N MET A 27 -2.06 12.93 14.37
CA MET A 27 -3.44 12.43 14.41
C MET A 27 -4.36 13.21 13.47
N GLN A 28 -4.25 14.53 13.43
CA GLN A 28 -5.03 15.36 12.50
C GLN A 28 -4.68 15.05 11.05
N GLN A 29 -3.38 14.97 10.72
CA GLN A 29 -2.93 14.66 9.36
C GLN A 29 -3.39 13.27 8.89
N LEU A 30 -3.42 12.27 9.77
CA LEU A 30 -3.97 10.95 9.46
C LEU A 30 -5.48 11.01 9.16
N GLN A 31 -6.24 11.85 9.87
CA GLN A 31 -7.66 12.05 9.58
C GLN A 31 -7.88 12.71 8.23
N GLU A 32 -7.11 13.75 7.91
CA GLU A 32 -7.16 14.43 6.60
C GLU A 32 -6.81 13.48 5.46
N MET A 33 -5.77 12.65 5.62
CA MET A 33 -5.42 11.61 4.67
C MET A 33 -6.55 10.59 4.49
N THR A 34 -7.14 10.11 5.58
CA THR A 34 -8.24 9.13 5.54
C THR A 34 -9.47 9.72 4.85
N ALA A 35 -9.77 10.99 5.12
CA ALA A 35 -10.83 11.73 4.45
C ALA A 35 -10.54 11.93 2.95
N CYS A 36 -9.28 12.14 2.56
CA CYS A 36 -8.90 12.22 1.15
C CYS A 36 -9.06 10.86 0.45
N ILE A 37 -8.55 9.78 1.06
CA ILE A 37 -8.64 8.41 0.51
C ILE A 37 -10.09 7.96 0.35
N SER A 38 -11.00 8.37 1.24
CA SER A 38 -12.42 8.02 1.13
C SER A 38 -13.13 8.64 -0.08
N THR A 39 -12.52 9.65 -0.72
CA THR A 39 -13.02 10.23 -1.98
C THR A 39 -12.63 9.43 -3.22
N ILE A 40 -11.72 8.46 -3.09
CA ILE A 40 -11.26 7.63 -4.20
C ILE A 40 -12.37 6.64 -4.57
N ASP A 41 -12.67 6.58 -5.88
CA ASP A 41 -13.66 5.66 -6.43
C ASP A 41 -13.28 4.21 -6.12
N GLN A 42 -14.11 3.57 -5.29
CA GLN A 42 -13.87 2.20 -4.84
C GLN A 42 -14.06 1.17 -5.96
N ASP A 43 -14.89 1.47 -6.96
CA ASP A 43 -15.09 0.56 -8.09
C ASP A 43 -13.93 0.65 -9.07
N GLU A 44 -13.33 1.84 -9.26
CA GLU A 44 -12.06 1.99 -9.97
C GLU A 44 -10.93 1.20 -9.28
N MET A 45 -10.85 1.26 -7.95
CA MET A 45 -9.85 0.50 -7.18
C MET A 45 -10.04 -1.01 -7.29
N LYS A 46 -11.28 -1.52 -7.24
CA LYS A 46 -11.57 -2.96 -7.45
C LYS A 46 -11.26 -3.40 -8.87
N ALA A 47 -11.57 -2.56 -9.86
CA ALA A 47 -11.25 -2.84 -11.25
C ALA A 47 -9.73 -2.97 -11.44
N LEU A 48 -8.97 -2.05 -10.86
CA LEU A 48 -7.52 -2.09 -10.86
C LEU A 48 -6.96 -3.33 -10.16
N GLU A 49 -7.52 -3.73 -9.01
CA GLU A 49 -7.11 -4.96 -8.32
C GLU A 49 -7.31 -6.20 -9.21
N LYS A 50 -8.46 -6.29 -9.87
CA LYS A 50 -8.77 -7.38 -10.79
C LYS A 50 -7.84 -7.39 -12.00
N GLU A 51 -7.60 -6.23 -12.59
CA GLU A 51 -6.68 -6.07 -13.72
C GLU A 51 -5.25 -6.46 -13.32
N SER A 52 -4.78 -6.01 -12.17
CA SER A 52 -3.44 -6.34 -11.65
C SER A 52 -3.25 -7.86 -11.50
N LYS A 53 -4.26 -8.57 -10.98
CA LYS A 53 -4.25 -10.04 -10.85
C LYS A 53 -4.19 -10.75 -12.21
N ASN A 54 -4.90 -10.22 -13.21
CA ASN A 54 -4.88 -10.78 -14.56
C ASN A 54 -3.52 -10.59 -15.21
N ILE A 55 -2.94 -9.39 -15.09
CA ILE A 55 -1.59 -9.09 -15.59
C ILE A 55 -0.56 -9.98 -14.90
N GLU A 56 -0.61 -10.12 -13.58
CA GLU A 56 0.28 -11.03 -12.83
C GLU A 56 0.23 -12.46 -13.38
N ALA A 57 -0.97 -13.00 -13.59
CA ALA A 57 -1.14 -14.34 -14.14
C ALA A 57 -0.62 -14.46 -15.58
N GLU A 58 -0.85 -13.46 -16.43
CA GLU A 58 -0.38 -13.43 -17.81
C GLU A 58 1.14 -13.34 -17.89
N VAL A 59 1.75 -12.45 -17.11
CA VAL A 59 3.21 -12.29 -17.02
C VAL A 59 3.84 -13.59 -16.55
N LYS A 60 3.28 -14.24 -15.53
CA LYS A 60 3.75 -15.54 -15.06
C LYS A 60 3.71 -16.59 -16.17
N GLY A 61 2.59 -16.70 -16.89
CA GLY A 61 2.46 -17.64 -18.01
C GLY A 61 3.44 -17.34 -19.16
N LEU A 62 3.70 -16.06 -19.45
CA LEU A 62 4.70 -15.66 -20.42
C LEU A 62 6.12 -16.03 -19.98
N CYS A 63 6.45 -15.83 -18.70
CA CYS A 63 7.74 -16.22 -18.14
C CYS A 63 7.94 -17.74 -18.15
N GLU A 64 6.95 -18.52 -17.74
CA GLU A 64 6.99 -20.00 -17.73
C GLU A 64 7.12 -20.59 -19.15
N SER A 65 6.56 -19.91 -20.15
CA SER A 65 6.66 -20.32 -21.56
C SER A 65 7.94 -19.82 -22.27
N GLY A 66 8.83 -19.12 -21.55
CA GLY A 66 10.06 -18.57 -22.09
C GLY A 66 9.90 -17.27 -22.90
N ASN A 67 8.69 -16.71 -22.96
CA ASN A 67 8.37 -15.46 -23.66
C ASN A 67 8.73 -14.23 -22.79
N ARG A 68 10.01 -14.13 -22.44
CA ARG A 68 10.55 -13.14 -21.51
C ARG A 68 10.30 -11.70 -21.95
N ASP A 69 10.68 -11.36 -23.18
CA ASP A 69 10.53 -9.98 -23.70
C ASP A 69 9.07 -9.52 -23.70
N LYS A 70 8.14 -10.43 -24.03
CA LYS A 70 6.71 -10.13 -24.02
C LYS A 70 6.18 -9.93 -22.60
N ALA A 71 6.68 -10.69 -21.63
CA ALA A 71 6.36 -10.49 -20.21
C ALA A 71 6.83 -9.11 -19.73
N GLN A 72 8.04 -8.71 -20.13
CA GLN A 72 8.59 -7.39 -19.80
C GLN A 72 7.78 -6.25 -20.44
N GLU A 73 7.47 -6.36 -21.73
CA GLU A 73 6.67 -5.37 -22.46
C GLU A 73 5.29 -5.16 -21.80
N LEU A 74 4.61 -6.26 -21.46
CA LEU A 74 3.29 -6.23 -20.82
C LEU A 74 3.31 -5.46 -19.48
N VAL A 75 4.33 -5.68 -18.65
CA VAL A 75 4.47 -4.99 -17.35
C VAL A 75 4.82 -3.52 -17.54
N MET A 76 5.68 -3.20 -18.51
CA MET A 76 6.04 -1.82 -18.81
C MET A 76 4.84 -1.03 -19.32
N GLU A 77 4.00 -1.63 -20.17
CA GLU A 77 2.76 -1.02 -20.64
C GLU A 77 1.76 -0.84 -19.48
N PHE A 78 1.53 -1.89 -18.69
CA PHE A 78 0.62 -1.82 -17.54
C PHE A 78 1.01 -0.71 -16.55
N ARG A 79 2.30 -0.63 -16.20
CA ARG A 79 2.86 0.43 -15.35
C ARG A 79 2.64 1.83 -15.93
N LYS A 80 2.83 2.03 -17.23
CA LYS A 80 2.59 3.31 -17.91
C LYS A 80 1.11 3.70 -17.82
N ASN A 81 0.20 2.73 -17.94
CA ASN A 81 -1.24 2.96 -17.80
C ASN A 81 -1.61 3.32 -16.35
N MET A 82 -1.04 2.61 -15.36
CA MET A 82 -1.27 2.90 -13.93
C MET A 82 -0.93 4.34 -13.53
N VAL A 83 0.15 4.91 -14.07
CA VAL A 83 0.55 6.30 -13.75
C VAL A 83 -0.55 7.31 -14.13
N ASN A 84 -1.38 7.00 -15.12
CA ASN A 84 -2.42 7.88 -15.62
C ASN A 84 -3.81 7.63 -15.01
N LEU A 85 -3.96 6.60 -14.15
CA LEU A 85 -5.24 6.30 -13.54
C LEU A 85 -5.66 7.42 -12.55
N PRO A 86 -6.89 7.96 -12.67
CA PRO A 86 -7.43 8.96 -11.76
C PRO A 86 -7.34 8.54 -10.29
N ALA A 87 -7.75 7.32 -9.95
CA ALA A 87 -7.70 6.83 -8.57
C ALA A 87 -6.28 6.82 -8.00
N LEU A 88 -5.29 6.38 -8.77
CA LEU A 88 -3.89 6.38 -8.34
C LEU A 88 -3.30 7.80 -8.28
N THR A 89 -3.76 8.70 -9.13
CA THR A 89 -3.38 10.12 -9.08
C THR A 89 -3.93 10.80 -7.84
N THR A 90 -5.19 10.55 -7.49
CA THR A 90 -5.78 11.05 -6.25
C THR A 90 -5.11 10.44 -5.03
N MET A 91 -4.84 9.12 -5.04
CA MET A 91 -4.08 8.46 -3.97
C MET A 91 -2.71 9.11 -3.74
N ARG A 92 -1.99 9.42 -4.82
CA ARG A 92 -0.71 10.15 -4.73
C ARG A 92 -0.89 11.52 -4.07
N LYS A 93 -1.86 12.31 -4.51
CA LYS A 93 -2.14 13.63 -3.89
C LYS A 93 -2.51 13.51 -2.41
N CYS A 94 -3.30 12.52 -2.03
CA CYS A 94 -3.67 12.28 -0.63
C CYS A 94 -2.46 11.99 0.27
N THR A 95 -1.34 11.59 -0.33
CA THR A 95 -0.14 11.16 0.39
C THR A 95 1.05 12.12 0.25
N GLU A 96 0.99 13.11 -0.65
CA GLU A 96 2.02 14.15 -0.83
C GLU A 96 2.19 15.05 0.41
N VAL A 97 1.12 15.27 1.17
CA VAL A 97 1.11 16.13 2.35
C VAL A 97 1.54 15.43 3.63
N MET A 98 1.95 14.16 3.56
CA MET A 98 2.35 13.43 4.75
C MET A 98 3.67 13.95 5.35
N PRO A 99 3.74 14.09 6.68
CA PRO A 99 4.98 14.43 7.36
C PRO A 99 6.04 13.36 7.09
N GLY A 100 7.31 13.76 7.09
CA GLY A 100 8.44 12.85 6.84
C GLY A 100 8.47 11.62 7.77
N ALA A 101 7.90 11.74 8.98
CA ALA A 101 7.75 10.63 9.93
C ALA A 101 6.81 9.51 9.42
N LEU A 102 5.81 9.84 8.59
CA LEU A 102 4.88 8.87 8.00
C LEU A 102 5.26 8.47 6.57
N LYS A 103 6.16 9.21 5.92
CA LYS A 103 6.59 8.96 4.53
C LYS A 103 7.14 7.54 4.32
N GLY A 104 7.74 6.94 5.35
CA GLY A 104 8.25 5.56 5.32
C GLY A 104 7.16 4.47 5.40
N MET A 105 5.90 4.83 5.70
CA MET A 105 4.79 3.88 5.75
C MET A 105 4.17 3.62 4.38
N LEU A 106 4.45 4.48 3.40
CA LEU A 106 3.98 4.30 2.04
C LEU A 106 4.93 3.41 1.24
N PRO A 107 4.38 2.50 0.42
CA PRO A 107 5.15 1.84 -0.61
C PRO A 107 5.81 2.86 -1.54
N GLU A 108 7.13 2.79 -1.75
CA GLU A 108 7.86 3.68 -2.67
C GLU A 108 7.29 3.65 -4.10
N ILE A 109 6.67 2.54 -4.47
CA ILE A 109 5.99 2.34 -5.75
C ILE A 109 4.83 3.31 -5.96
N MET A 110 4.30 3.95 -4.91
CA MET A 110 3.27 4.98 -5.04
C MET A 110 3.80 6.27 -5.70
N SER A 111 5.11 6.49 -5.76
CA SER A 111 5.65 7.68 -6.43
C SER A 111 5.64 7.55 -7.95
N ALA A 112 5.14 8.57 -8.64
CA ALA A 112 5.11 8.59 -10.11
C ALA A 112 6.53 8.48 -10.71
N GLU A 113 7.53 9.07 -10.05
CA GLU A 113 8.93 8.96 -10.44
C GLU A 113 9.42 7.50 -10.42
N LYS A 114 9.18 6.74 -9.34
CA LYS A 114 9.58 5.33 -9.29
C LYS A 114 8.77 4.46 -10.26
N MET A 115 7.50 4.78 -10.50
CA MET A 115 6.71 4.08 -11.51
C MET A 115 7.23 4.34 -12.93
N LEU A 116 7.73 5.53 -13.23
CA LEU A 116 8.24 5.88 -14.57
C LEU A 116 9.75 5.62 -14.75
N LYS A 117 10.46 5.32 -13.67
CA LYS A 117 11.88 4.98 -13.73
C LYS A 117 12.08 3.82 -14.70
N ASP A 118 13.16 3.90 -15.48
CA ASP A 118 13.60 2.81 -16.35
C ASP A 118 14.16 1.64 -15.51
N TYR A 119 13.65 0.45 -15.79
CA TYR A 119 14.05 -0.82 -15.17
C TYR A 119 14.48 -1.82 -16.25
N SER A 120 14.92 -1.37 -17.43
CA SER A 120 15.39 -2.27 -18.49
C SER A 120 16.61 -3.10 -18.10
N ASP A 121 17.32 -2.72 -17.03
CA ASP A 121 18.43 -3.47 -16.43
C ASP A 121 17.96 -4.65 -15.57
N LYS A 122 16.66 -4.74 -15.30
CA LYS A 122 16.00 -5.85 -14.61
C LYS A 122 14.96 -6.48 -15.51
N HIS A 123 14.70 -7.76 -15.29
CA HIS A 123 13.70 -8.48 -16.06
C HIS A 123 12.63 -9.03 -15.13
N VAL A 124 11.34 -8.82 -15.43
CA VAL A 124 10.24 -9.21 -14.55
C VAL A 124 10.24 -10.72 -14.23
N CYS A 125 10.58 -11.55 -15.21
CA CYS A 125 10.69 -13.00 -15.01
C CYS A 125 11.77 -13.45 -14.01
N ASP A 126 12.68 -12.56 -13.59
CA ASP A 126 13.69 -12.88 -12.57
C ASP A 126 13.21 -12.52 -11.15
N GLU A 127 12.02 -11.91 -11.04
CA GLU A 127 11.40 -11.43 -9.79
C GLU A 127 10.06 -12.14 -9.49
N ILE A 128 9.67 -13.14 -10.29
CA ILE A 128 8.43 -13.94 -10.20
C ILE A 128 8.69 -15.34 -9.63
#